data_AF-A0A9D1V3N8-F1
#
_entry.id   AF-A0A9D1V3N8-F1
#
_cell.length_a   1.000
_cell.length_b   1.000
_cell.length_c   1.000
_cell.angle_alpha   90.00
_cell.angle_beta   90.00
_cell.angle_gamma   90.00
#
_symmetry.space_group_name_H-M   'P 1'
#
loop_
_entity.id
_entity.type
_entity.pdbx_description
1 polymer ?
#
loop_
_entity_poly.entity_id
_entity_poly.type
_entity_poly.pdbx_seq_one_letter_code
_entity_poly.pdbx_strand_id
1 'polypeptide(L)'
;MHRFFASTKNTRAILPGSLRYIRSDVPLRVTEEEKQWLIGHNITTAVDLRTERERAAKPCPLEQDGRFHYLRLPVTGGDVLPESPAEVAQSYINMADGQMEYILETISEAPGNVLFFCTAGKDRTGVVAALLLRRAGCSEEYILQDYLLSGQNLAADLEQYARSNPGVDLAVITPRRETMERFLHSVTL
;
A
#
# COMPACT_ATOMS: atom_id res chain seq x y z
N MET A 1 -14.66 13.21 0.14
CA MET A 1 -13.77 12.09 0.51
C MET A 1 -13.18 12.44 1.87
N HIS A 2 -13.54 11.71 2.93
CA HIS A 2 -12.95 11.95 4.26
C HIS A 2 -11.47 11.59 4.21
N ARG A 3 -10.60 12.55 4.53
CA ARG A 3 -9.17 12.32 4.66
C ARG A 3 -8.93 11.70 6.04
N PHE A 4 -8.68 10.39 6.07
CA PHE A 4 -8.59 9.60 7.31
C PHE A 4 -7.42 10.03 8.20
N PHE A 5 -6.25 10.30 7.60
CA PHE A 5 -5.12 10.89 8.31
C PHE A 5 -4.62 12.15 7.59
N ALA A 6 -4.45 13.24 8.33
CA ALA A 6 -3.98 14.51 7.79
C ALA A 6 -2.54 14.43 7.25
N SER A 7 -1.71 13.58 7.86
CA SER A 7 -0.28 13.46 7.56
C SER A 7 0.06 12.55 6.38
N THR A 8 -0.92 11.80 5.89
CA THR A 8 -0.76 10.83 4.79
C THR A 8 -1.33 11.36 3.48
N LYS A 9 -0.92 10.74 2.36
CA LYS A 9 -1.35 11.10 1.00
C LYS A 9 -2.15 10.00 0.32
N ASN A 10 -1.95 8.75 0.72
CA ASN A 10 -2.54 7.56 0.11
C ASN A 10 -3.53 6.82 0.99
N THR A 11 -3.94 7.38 2.14
CA THR A 11 -4.95 6.75 3.00
C THR A 11 -6.34 6.80 2.42
N ARG A 12 -6.93 5.62 2.19
CA ARG A 12 -8.33 5.46 1.78
C ARG A 12 -8.82 4.03 1.94
N ALA A 13 -10.12 3.86 2.13
CA ALA A 13 -10.77 2.57 1.93
C ALA A 13 -10.73 2.20 0.43
N ILE A 14 -10.46 0.93 0.14
CA ILE A 14 -10.41 0.44 -1.25
C ILE A 14 -11.73 -0.20 -1.69
N LEU A 15 -12.56 -0.69 -0.77
CA LEU A 15 -13.85 -1.30 -1.13
C LEU A 15 -14.97 -0.26 -1.12
N PRO A 16 -15.84 -0.21 -2.16
CA PRO A 16 -17.00 0.67 -2.18
C PRO A 16 -17.90 0.48 -0.95
N GLY A 17 -18.15 1.56 -0.20
CA GLY A 17 -19.05 1.55 0.95
C GLY A 17 -18.56 0.74 2.16
N SER A 18 -17.32 0.28 2.17
CA SER A 18 -16.79 -0.59 3.23
C SER A 18 -15.44 -0.10 3.73
N LEU A 19 -15.26 -0.06 5.06
CA LEU A 19 -13.98 0.22 5.71
C LEU A 19 -13.13 -1.05 5.91
N ARG A 20 -13.55 -2.20 5.36
CA ARG A 20 -12.89 -3.49 5.61
C ARG A 20 -11.39 -3.46 5.32
N TYR A 21 -11.00 -2.80 4.23
CA TYR A 21 -9.60 -2.67 3.81
C TYR A 21 -9.29 -1.20 3.56
N ILE A 22 -8.33 -0.67 4.32
CA ILE A 22 -7.84 0.70 4.21
C ILE A 22 -6.36 0.62 3.84
N ARG A 23 -6.01 1.12 2.66
CA ARG A 23 -4.62 1.29 2.25
C ARG A 23 -4.07 2.61 2.75
N SER A 24 -2.76 2.73 2.93
CA SER A 24 -2.09 3.99 3.29
C SER A 24 -0.60 4.00 2.89
N ASP A 25 0.01 5.19 2.88
CA ASP A 25 1.45 5.37 3.11
C ASP A 25 1.78 5.22 4.61
N VAL A 26 3.06 5.19 5.00
CA VAL A 26 3.37 5.01 6.43
C VAL A 26 2.85 6.20 7.25
N PRO A 27 1.97 5.97 8.24
CA PRO A 27 1.39 7.06 8.98
C PRO A 27 2.33 7.46 10.13
N LEU A 28 3.33 8.31 9.83
CA LEU A 28 4.39 8.69 10.78
C LEU A 28 3.92 9.65 11.88
N ARG A 29 2.78 10.32 11.67
CA ARG A 29 2.22 11.32 12.59
C ARG A 29 0.72 11.10 12.69
N VAL A 30 0.33 10.06 13.44
CA VAL A 30 -1.07 9.80 13.78
C VAL A 30 -1.40 10.50 15.09
N THR A 31 -2.43 11.35 15.10
CA THR A 31 -2.89 12.02 16.32
C THR A 31 -3.70 11.06 17.19
N GLU A 32 -3.91 11.39 18.47
CA GLU A 32 -4.78 10.57 19.32
C GLU A 32 -6.24 10.58 18.83
N GLU A 33 -6.73 11.68 18.25
CA GLU A 33 -8.07 11.72 17.65
C GLU A 33 -8.18 10.76 16.45
N GLU A 34 -7.15 10.72 15.59
CA GLU A 34 -7.10 9.78 14.47
C GLU A 34 -7.04 8.33 14.95
N LYS A 35 -6.27 8.02 16.00
CA LYS A 35 -6.25 6.68 16.61
C LYS A 35 -7.60 6.28 17.19
N GLN A 36 -8.26 7.19 17.92
CA GLN A 36 -9.59 6.93 18.48
C GLN A 36 -10.63 6.74 17.37
N TRP A 37 -10.50 7.49 16.27
CA TRP A 37 -11.33 7.29 15.09
C TRP A 37 -11.15 5.89 14.51
N LEU A 38 -9.91 5.41 14.36
CA LEU A 38 -9.64 4.04 13.88
C LEU A 38 -10.31 3.00 14.77
N ILE A 39 -10.11 3.10 16.09
CA ILE A 39 -10.68 2.18 17.08
C ILE A 39 -12.21 2.21 17.02
N GLY A 40 -12.81 3.41 16.99
CA GLY A 40 -14.25 3.60 16.90
C GLY A 40 -14.89 3.02 15.63
N HIS A 41 -14.11 2.82 14.56
CA HIS A 41 -14.52 2.18 13.31
C HIS A 41 -14.03 0.74 13.18
N ASN A 42 -13.61 0.12 14.29
CA ASN A 42 -13.10 -1.25 14.34
C ASN A 42 -11.87 -1.50 13.43
N ILE A 43 -11.09 -0.46 13.15
CA ILE A 43 -9.82 -0.57 12.42
C ILE A 43 -8.72 -0.80 13.45
N THR A 44 -8.60 -2.05 13.88
CA THR A 44 -7.74 -2.45 15.00
C THR A 44 -6.52 -3.23 14.56
N THR A 45 -6.45 -3.65 13.29
CA THR A 45 -5.29 -4.38 12.73
C THR A 45 -4.50 -3.46 11.81
N ALA A 46 -3.20 -3.33 12.04
CA ALA A 46 -2.27 -2.55 11.22
C ALA A 46 -1.23 -3.49 10.60
N VAL A 47 -1.20 -3.60 9.27
CA VAL A 47 -0.25 -4.44 8.53
C VAL A 47 0.82 -3.58 7.86
N ASP A 48 2.04 -3.68 8.37
CA ASP A 48 3.21 -2.98 7.85
C ASP A 48 3.98 -3.85 6.85
N LEU A 49 3.86 -3.51 5.57
CA LEU A 49 4.44 -4.20 4.43
C LEU A 49 5.93 -3.86 4.19
N ARG A 50 6.51 -3.00 5.04
CA ARG A 50 7.87 -2.50 4.86
C ARG A 50 8.91 -3.52 5.29
N THR A 51 10.13 -3.34 4.81
CA THR A 51 11.29 -4.08 5.32
C THR A 51 11.62 -3.66 6.76
N GLU A 52 12.40 -4.48 7.47
CA GLU A 52 12.87 -4.15 8.81
C GLU A 52 13.72 -2.86 8.83
N ARG A 53 14.60 -2.67 7.84
CA ARG A 53 15.37 -1.44 7.64
C ARG A 53 14.50 -0.19 7.52
N GLU A 54 13.43 -0.23 6.72
CA GLU A 54 12.52 0.89 6.54
C GLU A 54 11.75 1.23 7.83
N ARG A 55 11.34 0.20 8.58
CA ARG A 55 10.67 0.38 9.88
C ARG A 55 11.61 1.00 10.91
N ALA A 56 12.85 0.52 11.00
CA ALA A 56 13.85 1.07 11.90
C ALA A 56 14.17 2.54 11.58
N ALA A 57 14.24 2.91 10.29
CA ALA A 57 14.49 4.28 9.87
C ALA A 57 13.30 5.23 10.10
N LYS A 58 12.07 4.72 9.99
CA LYS A 58 10.83 5.51 10.09
C LYS A 58 9.77 4.71 10.86
N PRO A 59 9.86 4.62 12.20
CA PRO A 59 8.94 3.81 12.99
C PRO A 59 7.51 4.35 12.92
N CYS A 60 6.53 3.44 12.87
CA CYS A 60 5.12 3.82 12.92
C CYS A 60 4.66 3.91 14.38
N PRO A 61 4.00 5.01 14.80
CA PRO A 61 3.51 5.15 16.17
C PRO A 61 2.45 4.13 16.56
N LEU A 62 1.76 3.50 15.61
CA LEU A 62 0.79 2.44 15.88
C LEU A 62 1.43 1.15 16.41
N GLU A 63 2.73 0.92 16.15
CA GLU A 63 3.44 -0.29 16.61
C GLU A 63 3.59 -0.34 18.13
N GLN A 64 3.70 0.83 18.76
CA GLN A 64 3.88 0.96 20.21
C GLN A 64 2.55 1.13 20.95
N ASP A 65 1.44 1.09 20.23
CA ASP A 65 0.12 1.36 20.78
C ASP A 65 -0.64 0.04 20.96
N GLY A 66 -0.74 -0.42 22.21
CA GLY A 66 -1.33 -1.72 22.55
C GLY A 66 -2.82 -1.89 22.22
N ARG A 67 -3.48 -0.83 21.72
CA ARG A 67 -4.86 -0.88 21.19
C ARG A 67 -4.92 -1.46 19.77
N PHE A 68 -3.79 -1.53 19.06
CA PHE A 68 -3.69 -2.05 17.70
C PHE A 68 -2.95 -3.39 17.68
N HIS A 69 -3.49 -4.33 16.90
CA HIS A 69 -2.76 -5.52 16.50
C HIS A 69 -1.82 -5.17 15.34
N TYR A 70 -0.56 -4.89 15.67
CA TYR A 70 0.46 -4.49 14.70
C TYR A 70 1.19 -5.70 14.13
N LEU A 71 1.05 -5.92 12.83
CA LEU A 71 1.61 -7.04 12.09
C LEU A 71 2.72 -6.56 11.16
N ARG A 72 3.92 -7.12 11.35
CA ARG A 72 5.09 -6.85 10.50
C ARG A 72 5.18 -7.91 9.41
N LEU A 73 4.57 -7.64 8.26
CA LEU A 73 4.48 -8.59 7.15
C LEU A 73 5.13 -7.99 5.89
N PRO A 74 6.48 -7.96 5.81
CA PRO A 74 7.16 -7.44 4.64
C PRO A 74 6.71 -8.20 3.39
N VAL A 75 6.41 -7.46 2.33
CA VAL A 75 6.29 -8.04 0.98
C VAL A 75 7.68 -8.43 0.49
N THR A 76 7.81 -9.60 -0.13
CA THR A 76 9.07 -10.03 -0.77
C THR A 76 9.38 -9.12 -1.96
N GLY A 77 10.56 -8.50 -1.97
CA GLY A 77 10.96 -7.54 -3.00
C GLY A 77 10.20 -6.21 -2.93
N GLY A 78 10.33 -5.40 -3.99
CA GLY A 78 9.69 -4.08 -4.06
C GLY A 78 10.31 -3.01 -3.14
N ASP A 79 11.48 -3.30 -2.58
CA ASP A 79 12.35 -2.42 -1.81
C ASP A 79 13.56 -1.91 -2.62
N VAL A 80 13.82 -2.52 -3.78
CA VAL A 80 14.81 -2.09 -4.77
C VAL A 80 14.10 -1.33 -5.90
N LEU A 81 14.66 -0.18 -6.29
CA LEU A 81 14.18 0.59 -7.43
C LEU A 81 14.57 -0.11 -8.73
N PRO A 82 13.60 -0.44 -9.62
CA PRO A 82 13.90 -1.03 -10.92
C PRO A 82 14.67 -0.08 -11.84
N GLU A 83 15.39 -0.59 -12.83
CA GLU A 83 16.18 0.24 -13.76
C GLU A 83 15.31 0.78 -14.90
N SER A 84 14.21 0.08 -15.21
CA SER A 84 13.32 0.47 -16.30
C SER A 84 11.84 0.29 -15.94
N PRO A 85 10.93 1.01 -16.61
CA PRO A 85 9.50 0.85 -16.36
C PRO A 85 8.96 -0.56 -16.69
N ALA A 86 9.62 -1.31 -17.57
CA ALA A 86 9.27 -2.69 -17.87
C ALA A 86 9.62 -3.64 -16.71
N GLU A 87 10.71 -3.37 -16.00
CA GLU A 87 11.13 -4.12 -14.82
C GLU A 87 10.23 -3.84 -13.61
N VAL A 88 9.57 -2.68 -13.54
CA VAL A 88 8.56 -2.42 -12.49
C VAL A 88 7.45 -3.48 -12.52
N ALA A 89 6.94 -3.81 -13.72
CA ALA A 89 5.92 -4.85 -13.86
C ALA A 89 6.44 -6.22 -13.45
N GLN A 90 7.69 -6.55 -13.84
CA GLN A 90 8.32 -7.80 -13.43
C GLN A 90 8.52 -7.86 -11.91
N SER A 91 8.89 -6.74 -11.28
CA SER A 91 9.00 -6.62 -9.83
C SER A 91 7.66 -6.91 -9.15
N TYR A 92 6.54 -6.37 -9.67
CA TYR A 92 5.22 -6.66 -9.13
C TYR A 92 4.85 -8.15 -9.25
N ILE A 93 5.17 -8.78 -10.39
CA ILE A 93 4.94 -10.23 -10.59
C ILE A 93 5.76 -11.04 -9.58
N ASN A 94 7.02 -10.64 -9.34
CA ASN A 94 7.89 -11.33 -8.38
C ASN A 94 7.42 -11.15 -6.92
N MET A 95 6.67 -10.08 -6.61
CA MET A 95 6.04 -9.92 -5.29
C MET A 95 4.91 -10.93 -5.05
N ALA A 96 4.32 -11.52 -6.09
CA ALA A 96 3.23 -12.48 -5.99
C ALA A 96 3.76 -13.90 -5.68
N ASP A 97 4.37 -14.05 -4.51
CA ASP A 97 4.92 -15.30 -3.99
C ASP A 97 4.08 -15.86 -2.83
N GLY A 98 4.58 -16.89 -2.14
CA GLY A 98 3.90 -17.46 -0.97
C GLY A 98 3.75 -16.49 0.21
N GLN A 99 4.63 -15.49 0.33
CA GLN A 99 4.51 -14.45 1.36
C GLN A 99 3.34 -13.52 1.05
N MET A 100 3.10 -13.21 -0.22
CA MET A 100 1.90 -12.46 -0.63
C MET A 100 0.61 -13.19 -0.27
N GLU A 101 0.54 -14.50 -0.51
CA GLU A 101 -0.62 -15.31 -0.12
C GLU A 101 -0.88 -15.21 1.38
N TYR A 102 0.15 -15.39 2.20
CA TYR A 102 0.05 -15.26 3.65
C TYR A 102 -0.41 -13.86 4.08
N ILE A 103 0.08 -12.79 3.42
CA ILE A 103 -0.37 -11.42 3.68
C ILE A 103 -1.87 -11.27 3.37
N LEU A 104 -2.32 -11.76 2.21
CA LEU A 104 -3.70 -11.63 1.77
C LEU A 104 -4.67 -12.42 2.66
N GLU A 105 -4.29 -13.63 3.07
CA GLU A 105 -5.03 -14.44 4.04
C GLU A 105 -5.10 -13.72 5.39
N THR A 106 -3.97 -13.27 5.93
CA THR A 106 -3.92 -12.55 7.21
C THR A 106 -4.80 -11.29 7.20
N ILE A 107 -4.77 -10.49 6.13
CA ILE A 107 -5.63 -9.32 5.97
C ILE A 107 -7.11 -9.73 5.87
N SER A 108 -7.40 -10.79 5.13
CA SER A 108 -8.78 -11.24 4.89
C SER A 108 -9.43 -11.84 6.13
N GLU A 109 -8.66 -12.53 6.97
CA GLU A 109 -9.13 -13.22 8.17
C GLU A 109 -9.07 -12.35 9.44
N ALA A 110 -8.51 -11.14 9.37
CA ALA A 110 -8.42 -10.25 10.51
C ALA A 110 -9.81 -10.00 11.16
N PRO A 111 -9.93 -10.06 12.50
CA PRO A 111 -11.23 -9.96 13.18
C PRO A 111 -11.88 -8.57 13.02
N GLY A 112 -11.06 -7.54 12.83
CA GLY A 112 -11.49 -6.16 12.59
C GLY A 112 -11.12 -5.67 11.18
N ASN A 113 -11.47 -4.42 10.89
CA ASN A 113 -11.04 -3.74 9.69
C ASN A 113 -9.51 -3.53 9.71
N VAL A 114 -8.90 -3.54 8.52
CA VAL A 114 -7.44 -3.56 8.39
C VAL A 114 -6.93 -2.28 7.75
N LEU A 115 -5.95 -1.65 8.39
CA LEU A 115 -5.09 -0.64 7.80
C LEU A 115 -3.80 -1.32 7.32
N PHE A 116 -3.46 -1.22 6.04
CA PHE A 116 -2.22 -1.79 5.51
C PHE A 116 -1.43 -0.76 4.70
N PHE A 117 -0.10 -0.75 4.85
CA PHE A 117 0.75 0.28 4.29
C PHE A 117 2.17 -0.17 4.00
N CYS A 118 2.80 0.48 3.05
CA CYS A 118 4.25 0.49 2.85
C CYS A 118 4.77 1.92 3.07
N THR A 119 5.95 2.27 2.58
CA THR A 119 6.50 3.62 2.77
C THR A 119 5.67 4.69 2.07
N ALA A 120 5.45 4.58 0.75
CA ALA A 120 4.70 5.57 -0.02
C ALA A 120 3.23 5.18 -0.25
N GLY A 121 2.84 3.99 0.18
CA GLY A 121 1.49 3.47 -0.07
C GLY A 121 1.18 3.33 -1.56
N LYS A 122 2.18 3.03 -2.38
CA LYS A 122 2.13 3.04 -3.86
C LYS A 122 2.33 1.65 -4.46
N ASP A 123 3.55 1.10 -4.39
CA ASP A 123 3.92 -0.15 -5.05
C ASP A 123 3.48 -1.39 -4.27
N ARG A 124 4.18 -1.77 -3.19
CA ARG A 124 3.82 -2.94 -2.34
C ARG A 124 2.37 -2.88 -1.85
N THR A 125 1.92 -1.72 -1.37
CA THR A 125 0.51 -1.50 -1.00
C THR A 125 -0.43 -1.58 -2.19
N GLY A 126 -0.03 -1.11 -3.38
CA GLY A 126 -0.84 -1.17 -4.59
C GLY A 126 -1.02 -2.60 -5.08
N VAL A 127 0.02 -3.43 -5.02
CA VAL A 127 -0.05 -4.86 -5.35
C VAL A 127 -0.99 -5.59 -4.39
N VAL A 128 -0.82 -5.39 -3.07
CA VAL A 128 -1.74 -5.97 -2.06
C VAL A 128 -3.19 -5.51 -2.29
N ALA A 129 -3.40 -4.20 -2.51
CA ALA A 129 -4.73 -3.66 -2.76
C ALA A 129 -5.37 -4.25 -4.03
N ALA A 130 -4.60 -4.38 -5.12
CA ALA A 130 -5.07 -4.95 -6.37
C ALA A 130 -5.55 -6.40 -6.21
N LEU A 131 -4.80 -7.22 -5.49
CA LEU A 131 -5.15 -8.62 -5.24
C LEU A 131 -6.37 -8.74 -4.30
N LEU A 132 -6.46 -7.92 -3.25
CA LEU A 132 -7.64 -7.88 -2.37
C LEU A 132 -8.91 -7.46 -3.14
N LEU A 133 -8.82 -6.44 -4.00
CA LEU A 133 -9.93 -6.00 -4.84
C LEU A 133 -10.35 -7.07 -5.85
N ARG A 134 -9.38 -7.77 -6.45
CA ARG A 134 -9.65 -8.89 -7.36
C ARG A 134 -10.39 -10.02 -6.64
N ARG A 135 -9.94 -10.41 -5.43
CA ARG A 135 -10.63 -11.42 -4.60
C ARG A 135 -12.03 -10.99 -4.18
N ALA A 136 -12.25 -9.69 -4.01
CA ALA A 136 -13.57 -9.12 -3.75
C ALA A 136 -14.47 -9.03 -5.01
N GLY A 137 -13.98 -9.46 -6.18
CA GLY A 137 -14.74 -9.45 -7.44
C GLY A 137 -14.87 -8.07 -8.08
N CYS A 138 -14.06 -7.09 -7.69
CA CYS A 138 -14.04 -5.79 -8.36
C CYS A 138 -13.53 -5.90 -9.81
N SER A 139 -14.01 -5.02 -10.69
CA SER A 139 -13.55 -4.99 -12.08
C SER A 139 -12.09 -4.57 -12.16
N GLU A 140 -11.41 -5.05 -13.21
CA GLU A 140 -10.04 -4.63 -13.52
C GLU A 140 -9.92 -3.09 -13.62
N GLU A 141 -10.88 -2.44 -14.27
CA GLU A 141 -10.91 -0.97 -14.37
C GLU A 141 -10.95 -0.29 -12.99
N TYR A 142 -11.71 -0.83 -12.05
CA TYR A 142 -11.75 -0.29 -10.68
C TYR A 142 -10.39 -0.45 -9.98
N ILE A 143 -9.75 -1.60 -10.15
CA ILE A 143 -8.41 -1.86 -9.61
C ILE A 143 -7.39 -0.88 -10.18
N LEU A 144 -7.43 -0.65 -11.49
CA LEU A 144 -6.53 0.28 -12.18
C LEU A 144 -6.75 1.72 -11.72
N GLN A 145 -8.00 2.14 -11.53
CA GLN A 145 -8.33 3.46 -11.00
C GLN A 145 -7.79 3.66 -9.57
N ASP A 146 -7.98 2.69 -8.67
CA ASP A 146 -7.41 2.76 -7.33
C ASP A 146 -5.87 2.81 -7.38
N TYR A 147 -5.25 1.98 -8.22
CA TYR A 147 -3.80 1.98 -8.38
C TYR A 147 -3.26 3.33 -8.86
N LEU A 148 -3.81 3.88 -9.95
CA LEU A 148 -3.35 5.14 -10.56
C LEU A 148 -3.53 6.35 -9.64
N LEU A 149 -4.58 6.36 -8.81
CA LEU A 149 -4.80 7.41 -7.82
C LEU A 149 -3.61 7.56 -6.86
N SER A 150 -2.88 6.46 -6.58
CA SER A 150 -1.71 6.53 -5.71
C SER A 150 -0.57 7.37 -6.25
N GLY A 151 -0.42 7.41 -7.58
CA GLY A 151 0.55 8.25 -8.28
C GLY A 151 0.12 9.71 -8.31
N GLN A 152 -1.16 9.95 -8.58
CA GLN A 152 -1.75 11.30 -8.61
C GLN A 152 -1.57 12.00 -7.26
N ASN A 153 -1.83 11.29 -6.15
CA ASN A 153 -1.65 11.82 -4.80
C ASN A 153 -0.20 12.19 -4.45
N LEU A 154 0.77 11.59 -5.15
CA LEU A 154 2.20 11.78 -4.93
C LEU A 154 2.90 12.56 -6.06
N ALA A 155 2.16 13.11 -7.02
CA ALA A 155 2.74 13.68 -8.24
C ALA A 155 3.87 14.68 -7.95
N ALA A 156 3.62 15.64 -7.05
CA ALA A 156 4.62 16.62 -6.64
C ALA A 156 5.83 15.99 -5.89
N ASP A 157 5.60 14.97 -5.07
CA ASP A 157 6.69 14.29 -4.35
C ASP A 157 7.57 13.49 -5.30
N LEU A 158 6.98 12.82 -6.29
CA LEU A 158 7.70 12.04 -7.29
C LEU A 158 8.55 12.95 -8.18
N GLU A 159 7.99 14.07 -8.64
CA GLU A 159 8.75 15.08 -9.38
C GLU A 159 9.92 15.63 -8.55
N GLN A 160 9.66 15.98 -7.28
CA GLN A 160 10.70 16.47 -6.40
C GLN A 160 11.78 15.41 -6.16
N TYR A 161 11.38 14.16 -5.94
CA TYR A 161 12.31 13.05 -5.73
C TYR A 161 13.21 12.82 -6.95
N ALA A 162 12.64 12.79 -8.16
CA ALA A 162 13.42 12.65 -9.39
C ALA A 162 14.39 13.83 -9.60
N ARG A 163 13.96 15.08 -9.30
CA ARG A 163 14.84 16.26 -9.36
C ARG A 163 16.00 16.19 -8.36
N SER A 164 15.76 15.65 -7.16
CA SER A 164 16.77 15.54 -6.11
C SER A 164 17.68 14.30 -6.23
N ASN A 165 17.33 13.33 -7.09
CA ASN A 165 18.10 12.09 -7.27
C ASN A 165 18.43 11.89 -8.77
N PRO A 166 19.50 12.54 -9.27
CA PRO A 166 19.96 12.37 -10.65
C PRO A 166 20.18 10.89 -10.98
N GLY A 167 19.50 10.38 -12.00
CA GLY A 167 19.52 8.97 -12.38
C GLY A 167 18.22 8.21 -12.08
N VAL A 168 17.31 8.80 -11.28
CA VAL A 168 15.96 8.25 -11.12
C VAL A 168 15.06 8.74 -12.24
N ASP A 169 14.60 7.81 -13.09
CA ASP A 169 13.59 8.09 -14.10
C ASP A 169 12.20 8.22 -13.46
N LEU A 170 11.54 9.35 -13.73
CA LEU A 170 10.17 9.61 -13.27
C LEU A 170 9.19 8.53 -13.77
N ALA A 171 9.42 7.95 -14.95
CA ALA A 171 8.58 6.89 -15.50
C ALA A 171 8.70 5.55 -14.74
N VAL A 172 9.79 5.34 -13.99
CA VAL A 172 9.97 4.16 -13.13
C VAL A 172 9.22 4.34 -11.80
N ILE A 173 9.26 5.53 -11.22
CA ILE A 173 8.63 5.80 -9.91
C ILE A 173 7.16 6.20 -10.02
N THR A 174 6.68 6.59 -11.20
CA THR A 174 5.27 6.94 -11.43
C THR A 174 4.44 5.68 -11.71
N PRO A 175 3.31 5.47 -11.03
CA PRO A 175 2.37 4.39 -11.34
C PRO A 175 1.86 4.49 -12.77
N ARG A 176 1.88 3.38 -13.50
CA ARG A 176 1.45 3.32 -14.90
C ARG A 176 0.47 2.19 -15.10
N ARG A 177 -0.55 2.45 -15.90
CA ARG A 177 -1.66 1.52 -16.13
C ARG A 177 -1.15 0.18 -16.64
N GLU A 178 -0.25 0.22 -17.62
CA GLU A 178 0.34 -0.94 -18.29
C GLU A 178 1.12 -1.83 -17.32
N THR A 179 1.75 -1.22 -16.30
CA THR A 179 2.45 -1.96 -15.25
C THR A 179 1.47 -2.85 -14.46
N MET A 180 0.34 -2.29 -14.06
CA MET A 180 -0.66 -3.02 -13.26
C MET A 180 -1.48 -3.99 -14.11
N GLU A 181 -1.82 -3.65 -15.35
CA GLU A 181 -2.46 -4.58 -16.30
C GLU A 181 -1.58 -5.81 -16.52
N ARG A 182 -0.30 -5.60 -16.85
CA ARG A 182 0.64 -6.71 -17.04
C ARG A 182 0.75 -7.58 -15.79
N PHE A 183 0.80 -6.97 -14.61
CA PHE A 183 0.80 -7.70 -13.35
C PHE A 183 -0.47 -8.56 -13.23
N LEU A 184 -1.66 -7.95 -13.31
CA LEU A 184 -2.95 -8.62 -13.13
C LEU A 184 -3.16 -9.78 -14.12
N HIS A 185 -2.71 -9.63 -15.36
CA HIS A 185 -2.81 -10.68 -16.39
C HIS A 185 -1.76 -11.80 -16.23
N SER A 186 -0.74 -11.59 -15.40
CA SER A 186 0.33 -12.57 -15.17
C SER A 186 0.13 -13.42 -13.90
N VAL A 187 -0.78 -13.03 -13.00
CA VAL A 187 -0.96 -13.70 -11.71
C VAL A 187 -2.41 -14.16 -11.52
N THR A 188 -2.61 -15.37 -11.00
CA THR A 188 -3.93 -16.01 -10.85
C THR A 188 -4.49 -16.01 -9.41
N LEU A 189 -3.79 -15.34 -8.48
CA LEU A 189 -4.08 -15.28 -7.04
C LEU A 189 -5.40 -14.60 -6.62
#